data_AF-A0A9N8H6D8-F1
#
_entry.id   AF-A0A9N8H6D8-F1
#
_cell.length_a   1.000
_cell.length_b   1.000
_cell.length_c   1.000
_cell.angle_alpha   90.00
_cell.angle_beta   90.00
_cell.angle_gamma   90.00
#
_symmetry.space_group_name_H-M   'P 1'
#
loop_
_entity.id
_entity.type
_entity.pdbx_description
1 polymer ?
#
loop_
_entity_poly.entity_id
_entity_poly.type
_entity_poly.pdbx_seq_one_letter_code
_entity_poly.pdbx_strand_id
1 'polypeptide(L)'
;MADTDYALADKQGATPVVQGTEAPDGVFKTGAGGVKRGHKCCGGCCDVRRATIIVNIISMVLGVVGVLFMITAGSIASNLDASNYDDDEMVAAINELEGTDFGGSMGVAIALSSVRILLNAAGIWGALKYNVVGVGAGLVAYGLEFLFSLITFNIVGLIWNGFFAYPHVYLIMEMRNGIMNAQTYEDIEKQSCCCV
;
A
#
# COMPACT_ATOMS: atom_id res chain seq x y z
N MET A 1 -8.52 32.26 -5.88
CA MET A 1 -8.48 30.99 -6.65
C MET A 1 -9.34 30.02 -5.85
N ALA A 2 -10.52 29.74 -6.41
CA ALA A 2 -11.67 28.97 -5.93
C ALA A 2 -11.65 28.36 -4.51
N ASP A 3 -12.40 28.99 -3.61
CA ASP A 3 -13.07 28.36 -2.48
C ASP A 3 -14.27 27.54 -3.01
N THR A 4 -14.26 26.23 -2.80
CA THR A 4 -15.44 25.37 -3.01
C THR A 4 -16.02 24.97 -1.66
N ASP A 5 -17.09 25.66 -1.29
CA ASP A 5 -18.04 25.31 -0.24
C ASP A 5 -18.62 23.91 -0.50
N TYR A 6 -18.29 22.95 0.36
CA TYR A 6 -19.06 21.71 0.48
C TYR A 6 -20.10 21.89 1.58
N ALA A 7 -21.25 22.43 1.19
CA ALA A 7 -22.46 22.41 2.00
C ALA A 7 -23.01 20.97 2.05
N LEU A 8 -22.67 20.23 3.11
CA LEU A 8 -23.31 18.97 3.46
C LEU A 8 -24.61 19.27 4.20
N ALA A 9 -25.72 19.03 3.49
CA ALA A 9 -27.06 19.07 4.04
C ALA A 9 -27.23 17.98 5.11
N ASP A 10 -27.47 18.42 6.35
CA ASP A 10 -27.95 17.60 7.45
C ASP A 10 -29.35 17.08 7.12
N LYS A 11 -29.47 15.78 6.83
CA LYS A 11 -30.74 15.06 6.84
C LYS A 11 -30.77 14.16 8.07
N GLN A 12 -31.28 14.72 9.16
CA GLN A 12 -31.72 14.00 10.36
C GLN A 12 -32.92 13.12 10.01
N GLY A 13 -32.66 11.95 9.43
CA GLY A 13 -33.61 10.86 9.30
C GLY A 13 -33.33 9.84 10.40
N ALA A 14 -33.99 9.98 11.55
CA ALA A 14 -33.97 8.98 12.60
C ALA A 14 -34.57 7.67 12.07
N THR A 15 -33.74 6.68 11.76
CA THR A 15 -34.17 5.33 11.43
C THR A 15 -34.57 4.59 12.71
N PRO A 16 -35.69 3.85 12.71
CA PRO A 16 -36.14 3.08 13.87
C PRO A 16 -35.11 1.99 14.23
N VAL A 17 -34.77 1.93 15.52
CA VAL A 17 -33.88 0.92 16.10
C VAL A 17 -34.60 -0.42 16.12
N VAL A 18 -34.28 -1.29 15.16
CA VAL A 18 -34.77 -2.67 15.13
C VAL A 18 -33.95 -3.50 16.13
N GLN A 19 -34.56 -3.85 17.26
CA GLN A 19 -34.02 -4.81 18.23
C GLN A 19 -34.05 -6.22 17.65
N GLY A 20 -32.99 -6.59 16.92
CA GLY A 20 -32.78 -7.95 16.43
C GLY A 20 -32.17 -8.86 17.51
N THR A 21 -32.76 -10.05 17.63
CA THR A 21 -32.37 -11.22 18.42
C THR A 21 -30.89 -11.61 18.33
N GLU A 22 -30.42 -12.31 19.38
CA GLU A 22 -29.05 -12.73 19.64
C GLU A 22 -28.41 -13.43 18.43
N ALA A 23 -27.37 -12.81 17.87
CA ALA A 23 -26.61 -13.35 16.76
C ALA A 23 -25.39 -14.13 17.30
N PRO A 24 -25.07 -15.31 16.74
CA PRO A 24 -23.91 -16.10 17.14
C PRO A 24 -22.61 -15.30 16.97
N ASP A 25 -21.62 -15.64 17.80
CA ASP A 25 -20.42 -14.88 18.17
C ASP A 25 -19.58 -14.28 17.03
N GLY A 26 -20.08 -13.29 16.30
CA GLY A 26 -19.38 -12.71 15.14
C GLY A 26 -19.74 -11.27 14.78
N VAL A 27 -20.78 -10.69 15.37
CA VAL A 27 -21.51 -9.60 14.70
C VAL A 27 -21.33 -8.24 15.40
N PHE A 28 -20.80 -7.29 14.65
CA PHE A 28 -20.72 -5.86 15.00
C PHE A 28 -22.10 -5.22 14.76
N LYS A 29 -22.72 -4.64 15.78
CA LYS A 29 -23.89 -3.76 15.61
C LYS A 29 -23.47 -2.31 15.75
N THR A 30 -23.35 -1.61 14.62
CA THR A 30 -23.27 -0.15 14.56
C THR A 30 -24.68 0.41 14.66
N GLY A 31 -24.99 0.97 15.82
CA GLY A 31 -26.24 1.67 16.11
C GLY A 31 -26.28 2.04 17.59
N ALA A 32 -25.68 3.18 17.93
CA ALA A 32 -25.70 3.87 19.22
C ALA A 32 -25.48 2.97 20.47
N GLY A 33 -24.21 2.69 20.79
CA GLY A 33 -23.81 2.13 22.10
C GLY A 33 -23.30 0.68 22.12
N GLY A 34 -22.97 0.09 20.97
CA GLY A 34 -22.48 -1.29 20.86
C GLY A 34 -20.98 -1.45 21.17
N VAL A 35 -20.65 -2.50 21.93
CA VAL A 35 -19.30 -2.88 22.35
C VAL A 35 -18.40 -3.16 21.14
N LYS A 36 -17.28 -2.43 21.06
CA LYS A 36 -16.22 -2.62 20.07
C LYS A 36 -15.63 -4.02 20.16
N ARG A 37 -15.66 -4.77 19.06
CA ARG A 37 -14.76 -5.90 18.84
C ARG A 37 -13.51 -5.37 18.14
N GLY A 38 -12.43 -5.16 18.89
CA GLY A 38 -11.12 -4.95 18.30
C GLY A 38 -10.82 -6.12 17.36
N HIS A 39 -10.71 -5.84 16.07
CA HIS A 39 -10.36 -6.88 15.11
C HIS A 39 -8.89 -7.27 15.34
N LYS A 40 -8.65 -8.56 15.64
CA LYS A 40 -7.30 -9.12 15.69
C LYS A 40 -6.75 -9.17 14.27
N CYS A 41 -6.21 -8.06 13.80
CA CYS A 41 -5.56 -7.99 12.51
C CYS A 41 -4.18 -8.68 12.62
N CYS A 42 -4.06 -9.87 12.04
CA CYS A 42 -2.81 -10.64 11.90
C CYS A 42 -1.93 -10.76 13.17
N GLY A 43 -2.54 -10.83 14.36
CA GLY A 43 -1.85 -11.19 15.61
C GLY A 43 -1.13 -10.06 16.36
N GLY A 44 -1.28 -8.77 16.00
CA GLY A 44 -0.65 -7.71 16.81
C GLY A 44 -0.98 -6.24 16.53
N CYS A 45 -1.41 -5.86 15.32
CA CYS A 45 -1.71 -4.46 15.01
C CYS A 45 -3.21 -4.18 15.11
N CYS A 46 -3.67 -3.63 16.24
CA CYS A 46 -5.08 -3.26 16.44
C CYS A 46 -5.52 -2.01 15.66
N ASP A 47 -4.59 -1.30 15.01
CA ASP A 47 -4.86 -0.05 14.29
C ASP A 47 -4.42 -0.19 12.82
N VAL A 48 -5.41 -0.43 11.94
CA VAL A 48 -5.21 -0.65 10.49
C VAL A 48 -4.69 0.61 9.81
N ARG A 49 -5.04 1.80 10.32
CA ARG A 49 -4.51 3.09 9.86
C ARG A 49 -3.00 3.15 10.05
N ARG A 50 -2.54 2.88 11.28
CA ARG A 50 -1.12 2.88 11.63
C ARG A 50 -0.38 1.81 10.86
N ALA A 51 -0.95 0.61 10.74
CA ALA A 51 -0.38 -0.45 9.94
C ALA A 51 -0.13 0.02 8.49
N THR A 52 -1.14 0.64 7.85
CA THR A 52 -1.03 1.18 6.48
C THR A 52 0.07 2.25 6.36
N ILE A 53 0.19 3.14 7.35
CA ILE A 53 1.25 4.16 7.37
C ILE A 53 2.63 3.49 7.50
N ILE A 54 2.78 2.54 8.42
CA ILE A 54 4.05 1.83 8.68
C ILE A 54 4.50 1.07 7.43
N VAL A 55 3.61 0.30 6.77
CA VAL A 55 3.99 -0.48 5.59
C VAL A 55 4.40 0.41 4.41
N ASN A 56 3.75 1.56 4.22
CA ASN A 56 4.16 2.53 3.18
C ASN A 56 5.53 3.14 3.52
N ILE A 57 5.80 3.49 4.79
CA ILE A 57 7.12 4.00 5.22
C ILE A 57 8.20 2.96 4.98
N ILE A 58 7.99 1.71 5.40
CA ILE A 58 8.94 0.61 5.17
C ILE A 58 9.19 0.43 3.68
N SER A 59 8.12 0.43 2.87
CA SER A 59 8.23 0.31 1.42
C SER A 59 9.00 1.47 0.78
N MET A 60 8.83 2.70 1.28
CA MET A 60 9.60 3.86 0.81
C MET A 60 11.08 3.72 1.16
N VAL A 61 11.41 3.32 2.40
CA VAL A 61 12.80 3.11 2.83
C VAL A 61 13.47 2.02 2.01
N LEU A 62 12.82 0.87 1.83
CA LEU A 62 13.35 -0.22 1.01
C LEU A 62 13.47 0.18 -0.46
N GLY A 63 12.54 0.98 -0.99
CA GLY A 63 12.61 1.51 -2.35
C GLY A 63 13.83 2.43 -2.55
N VAL A 64 14.09 3.35 -1.62
CA VAL A 64 15.26 4.24 -1.67
C VAL A 64 16.56 3.43 -1.59
N VAL A 65 16.66 2.49 -0.65
CA VAL A 65 17.84 1.61 -0.52
C VAL A 65 18.03 0.78 -1.78
N GLY A 66 16.95 0.25 -2.36
CA GLY A 66 16.98 -0.54 -3.61
C GLY A 66 17.48 0.28 -4.81
N VAL A 67 17.01 1.52 -4.95
CA VAL A 67 17.49 2.42 -6.01
C VAL A 67 18.99 2.73 -5.84
N LEU A 68 19.45 3.04 -4.63
CA LEU A 68 20.87 3.28 -4.35
C LEU A 68 21.74 2.05 -4.65
N PHE A 69 21.25 0.87 -4.29
CA PHE A 69 21.91 -0.39 -4.58
C PHE A 69 22.02 -0.62 -6.10
N MET A 70 20.94 -0.40 -6.87
CA MET A 70 20.98 -0.53 -8.33
C MET A 70 21.96 0.44 -8.98
N ILE A 71 22.00 1.71 -8.54
CA ILE A 71 22.96 2.70 -9.05
C ILE A 71 24.40 2.24 -8.79
N THR A 72 24.68 1.75 -7.59
CA THR A 72 26.01 1.30 -7.19
C THR A 72 26.43 0.04 -7.95
N ALA A 73 25.53 -0.95 -8.06
CA ALA A 73 25.76 -2.20 -8.77
C ALA A 73 26.00 -1.95 -10.28
N GLY A 74 25.19 -1.09 -10.90
CA GLY A 74 25.39 -0.68 -12.30
C GLY A 74 26.71 0.04 -12.51
N SER A 75 27.12 0.90 -11.58
CA SER A 75 28.41 1.59 -11.64
C SER A 75 29.58 0.61 -11.58
N ILE A 76 29.55 -0.38 -10.67
CA ILE A 76 30.61 -1.40 -10.57
C ILE A 76 30.67 -2.24 -11.85
N ALA A 77 29.52 -2.68 -12.37
CA ALA A 77 29.45 -3.45 -13.61
C ALA A 77 30.06 -2.69 -14.80
N SER A 78 29.83 -1.39 -14.91
CA SER A 78 30.40 -0.55 -15.98
C SER A 78 31.91 -0.30 -15.87
N ASN A 79 32.49 -0.45 -14.67
CA ASN A 79 33.94 -0.27 -14.44
C ASN A 79 34.73 -1.57 -14.56
N LEU A 80 34.05 -2.73 -14.62
CA LEU A 80 34.69 -3.99 -14.97
C LEU A 80 34.92 -3.97 -16.48
N ASP A 81 36.18 -3.81 -16.87
CA ASP A 81 36.63 -3.74 -18.25
C ASP A 81 36.25 -5.03 -19.00
N ALA A 82 35.10 -4.99 -19.67
CA ALA A 82 34.55 -6.09 -20.45
C ALA A 82 35.39 -6.41 -21.70
N SER A 83 36.43 -5.62 -21.99
CA SER A 83 37.33 -5.82 -23.12
C SER A 83 38.20 -7.09 -23.05
N ASN A 84 38.16 -7.84 -21.95
CA ASN A 84 38.87 -9.12 -21.78
C ASN A 84 37.99 -10.37 -21.91
N TYR A 85 36.68 -10.24 -22.18
CA TYR A 85 35.82 -11.37 -22.53
C TYR A 85 35.66 -11.44 -24.06
N ASP A 86 36.51 -12.23 -24.69
CA ASP A 86 36.52 -12.59 -26.12
C ASP A 86 35.40 -13.61 -26.45
N ASP A 87 34.19 -13.38 -25.94
CA ASP A 87 33.00 -14.21 -26.18
C ASP A 87 31.97 -13.39 -26.95
N ASP A 88 32.22 -13.24 -28.26
CA ASP A 88 31.37 -12.57 -29.25
C ASP A 88 29.90 -13.04 -29.18
N GLU A 89 29.69 -14.29 -28.75
CA GLU A 89 28.38 -14.92 -28.59
C GLU A 89 27.58 -14.35 -27.41
N MET A 90 28.24 -14.00 -26.30
CA MET A 90 27.57 -13.38 -25.16
C MET A 90 27.21 -11.93 -25.43
N VAL A 91 28.07 -11.21 -26.16
CA VAL A 91 27.81 -9.81 -26.58
C VAL A 91 26.63 -9.74 -27.54
N ALA A 92 26.52 -10.69 -28.48
CA ALA A 92 25.38 -10.77 -29.39
C ALA A 92 24.05 -11.03 -28.65
N ALA A 93 24.04 -11.95 -27.68
CA ALA A 93 22.85 -12.23 -26.87
C ALA A 93 22.42 -11.04 -26.00
N ILE A 94 23.38 -10.25 -25.49
CA ILE A 94 23.09 -9.01 -24.74
C ILE A 94 22.52 -7.92 -25.65
N ASN A 95 23.09 -7.73 -26.83
CA ASN A 95 22.62 -6.75 -27.81
C ASN A 95 21.22 -7.11 -28.37
N GLU A 96 20.89 -8.39 -28.50
CA GLU A 96 19.54 -8.83 -28.92
C GLU A 96 18.50 -8.65 -27.80
N LEU A 97 18.91 -8.75 -26.52
CA LEU A 97 18.08 -8.36 -25.38
C LEU A 97 17.87 -6.84 -25.30
N GLU A 98 18.90 -6.04 -25.61
CA GLU A 98 18.82 -4.58 -25.76
C GLU A 98 17.97 -4.13 -26.96
N GLY A 99 17.78 -5.00 -27.97
CA GLY A 99 17.05 -4.73 -29.21
C GLY A 99 15.52 -4.75 -29.08
N THR A 100 14.97 -5.14 -27.92
CA THR A 100 13.60 -4.75 -27.60
C THR A 100 13.63 -3.29 -27.15
N ASP A 101 12.70 -2.43 -27.60
CA ASP A 101 12.61 -0.98 -27.25
C ASP A 101 12.56 -0.65 -25.72
N PHE A 102 12.75 -1.67 -24.88
CA PHE A 102 13.04 -1.68 -23.45
C PHE A 102 14.55 -1.73 -23.11
N GLY A 103 15.47 -1.43 -24.04
CA GLY A 103 16.95 -1.45 -23.93
C GLY A 103 17.61 -0.57 -22.85
N GLY A 104 16.89 -0.21 -21.79
CA GLY A 104 17.39 0.45 -20.59
C GLY A 104 16.78 -0.17 -19.32
N SER A 105 16.81 -1.50 -19.20
CA SER A 105 16.15 -2.28 -18.13
C SER A 105 16.41 -1.72 -16.72
N MET A 106 17.62 -1.20 -16.45
CA MET A 106 17.96 -0.55 -15.18
C MET A 106 17.31 0.85 -15.04
N GLY A 107 17.29 1.65 -16.11
CA GLY A 107 16.65 2.97 -16.13
C GLY A 107 15.14 2.90 -15.92
N VAL A 108 14.48 1.93 -16.56
CA VAL A 108 13.06 1.65 -16.36
C VAL A 108 12.79 1.23 -14.91
N ALA A 109 13.62 0.34 -14.35
CA ALA A 109 13.48 -0.08 -12.96
C ALA A 109 13.62 1.09 -11.97
N ILE A 110 14.54 2.02 -12.21
CA ILE A 110 14.70 3.25 -11.42
C ILE A 110 13.46 4.15 -11.55
N ALA A 111 12.93 4.32 -12.76
CA ALA A 111 11.73 5.12 -13.00
C ALA A 111 10.49 4.54 -12.30
N LEU A 112 10.26 3.22 -12.42
CA LEU A 112 9.17 2.52 -11.75
C LEU A 112 9.29 2.59 -10.22
N SER A 113 10.52 2.42 -9.70
CA SER A 113 10.80 2.58 -8.27
C SER A 113 10.50 4.00 -7.78
N SER A 114 10.78 5.01 -8.60
CA SER A 114 10.48 6.41 -8.27
C SER A 114 8.96 6.67 -8.21
N VAL A 115 8.21 6.17 -9.20
CA VAL A 115 6.74 6.24 -9.22
C VAL A 115 6.14 5.54 -8.00
N ARG A 116 6.68 4.37 -7.63
CA ARG A 116 6.28 3.64 -6.41
C ARG A 116 6.44 4.50 -5.16
N ILE A 117 7.57 5.19 -5.00
CA ILE A 117 7.81 6.06 -3.83
C ILE A 117 6.72 7.15 -3.74
N LEU A 118 6.36 7.75 -4.87
CA LEU A 118 5.31 8.78 -4.93
C LEU A 118 3.92 8.22 -4.58
N LEU A 119 3.56 7.04 -5.10
CA LEU A 119 2.29 6.38 -4.78
C LEU A 119 2.20 5.97 -3.31
N ASN A 120 3.31 5.52 -2.71
CA ASN A 120 3.38 5.23 -1.27
C ASN A 120 3.21 6.51 -0.43
N ALA A 121 3.82 7.62 -0.84
CA ALA A 121 3.62 8.91 -0.19
C ALA A 121 2.15 9.38 -0.26
N ALA A 122 1.49 9.19 -1.42
CA ALA A 122 0.05 9.43 -1.56
C ALA A 122 -0.78 8.50 -0.67
N GLY A 123 -0.35 7.25 -0.49
CA GLY A 123 -0.92 6.28 0.45
C GLY A 123 -0.87 6.76 1.90
N ILE A 124 0.28 7.28 2.35
CA ILE A 124 0.44 7.87 3.69
C ILE A 124 -0.48 9.09 3.84
N TRP A 125 -0.49 10.00 2.86
CA TRP A 125 -1.36 11.17 2.89
C TRP A 125 -2.84 10.79 2.94
N GLY A 126 -3.25 9.79 2.16
CA GLY A 126 -4.61 9.24 2.16
C GLY A 126 -5.00 8.67 3.52
N ALA A 127 -4.11 7.90 4.16
CA ALA A 127 -4.35 7.33 5.48
C ALA A 127 -4.42 8.41 6.58
N LEU A 128 -3.67 9.51 6.43
CA LEU A 128 -3.72 10.64 7.36
C LEU A 128 -5.04 11.43 7.24
N LYS A 129 -5.54 11.63 6.01
CA LYS A 129 -6.73 12.42 5.70
C LYS A 129 -8.02 11.61 5.56
N TYR A 130 -8.00 10.30 5.81
CA TYR A 130 -9.14 9.39 5.57
C TYR A 130 -9.66 9.47 4.13
N ASN A 131 -8.77 9.69 3.16
CA ASN A 131 -9.12 9.76 1.75
C ASN A 131 -8.88 8.40 1.09
N VAL A 132 -9.97 7.76 0.67
CA VAL A 132 -9.98 6.45 0.00
C VAL A 132 -9.10 6.44 -1.26
N VAL A 133 -9.10 7.54 -2.04
CA VAL A 133 -8.33 7.62 -3.29
C VAL A 133 -6.83 7.62 -3.00
N GLY A 134 -6.40 8.33 -1.95
CA GLY A 134 -4.99 8.37 -1.54
C GLY A 134 -4.50 7.00 -1.10
N VAL A 135 -5.25 6.31 -0.23
CA VAL A 135 -4.92 4.94 0.20
C VAL A 135 -4.95 3.96 -0.98
N GLY A 136 -5.92 4.13 -1.88
CA GLY A 136 -6.05 3.35 -3.12
C GLY A 136 -4.84 3.50 -4.05
N ALA A 137 -4.26 4.70 -4.16
CA ALA A 137 -3.04 4.92 -4.94
C ALA A 137 -1.86 4.08 -4.43
N GLY A 138 -1.70 3.97 -3.10
CA GLY A 138 -0.73 3.07 -2.48
C GLY A 138 -1.02 1.59 -2.77
N LEU A 139 -2.29 1.18 -2.69
CA LEU A 139 -2.72 -0.19 -3.02
C LEU A 139 -2.42 -0.55 -4.49
N VAL A 140 -2.64 0.38 -5.43
CA VAL A 140 -2.30 0.17 -6.84
C VAL A 140 -0.81 -0.09 -7.03
N ALA A 141 0.06 0.59 -6.28
CA ALA A 141 1.50 0.34 -6.33
C ALA A 141 1.83 -1.12 -5.96
N TYR A 142 1.29 -1.63 -4.85
CA TYR A 142 1.47 -3.03 -4.46
C TYR A 142 0.81 -4.01 -5.43
N GLY A 143 -0.35 -3.66 -5.99
CA GLY A 143 -1.04 -4.47 -7.00
C GLY A 143 -0.22 -4.65 -8.28
N LEU A 144 0.44 -3.59 -8.74
CA LEU A 144 1.36 -3.67 -9.88
C LEU A 144 2.56 -4.56 -9.57
N GLU A 145 3.18 -4.43 -8.39
CA GLU A 145 4.30 -5.31 -8.00
C GLU A 145 3.89 -6.77 -7.80
N PHE A 146 2.69 -7.00 -7.29
CA PHE A 146 2.11 -8.33 -7.19
C PHE A 146 1.93 -8.95 -8.59
N LEU A 147 1.42 -8.17 -9.56
CA LEU A 147 1.29 -8.60 -10.94
C LEU A 147 2.64 -8.91 -11.59
N PHE A 148 3.65 -8.04 -11.40
CA PHE A 148 5.01 -8.30 -11.88
C PHE A 148 5.62 -9.56 -11.22
N SER A 149 5.40 -9.76 -9.92
CA SER A 149 5.85 -10.95 -9.20
C SER A 149 5.19 -12.21 -9.73
N LEU A 150 3.92 -12.11 -10.15
CA LEU A 150 3.17 -13.21 -10.77
C LEU A 150 3.74 -13.56 -12.15
N ILE A 151 4.01 -12.56 -13.00
CA ILE A 151 4.58 -12.76 -14.35
C ILE A 151 5.99 -13.36 -14.28
N THR A 152 6.78 -12.94 -13.29
CA THR A 152 8.16 -13.40 -13.08
C THR A 152 8.26 -14.67 -12.22
N PHE A 153 7.13 -15.25 -11.79
CA PHE A 153 7.06 -16.39 -10.86
C PHE A 153 7.86 -16.20 -9.55
N ASN A 154 7.99 -14.97 -9.08
CA ASN A 154 8.65 -14.64 -7.82
C ASN A 154 7.69 -14.87 -6.63
N ILE A 155 7.68 -16.10 -6.11
CA ILE A 155 6.80 -16.52 -5.00
C ILE A 155 7.03 -15.68 -3.74
N VAL A 156 8.29 -15.34 -3.42
CA VAL A 156 8.62 -14.55 -2.23
C VAL A 156 8.04 -13.14 -2.37
N GLY A 157 8.23 -12.52 -3.54
CA GLY A 157 7.66 -11.21 -3.86
C GLY A 157 6.13 -11.22 -3.81
N LEU A 158 5.50 -12.29 -4.29
CA LEU A 158 4.05 -12.45 -4.26
C LEU A 158 3.50 -12.47 -2.82
N ILE A 159 4.11 -13.26 -1.93
CA ILE A 159 3.70 -13.34 -0.52
C ILE A 159 3.94 -11.99 0.17
N TRP A 160 5.11 -11.38 -0.04
CA TRP A 160 5.47 -10.10 0.56
C TRP A 160 4.53 -8.97 0.15
N ASN A 161 4.25 -8.85 -1.15
CA ASN A 161 3.35 -7.82 -1.68
C ASN A 161 1.90 -8.04 -1.23
N GLY A 162 1.44 -9.30 -1.13
CA GLY A 162 0.13 -9.63 -0.58
C GLY A 162 -0.01 -9.19 0.88
N PHE A 163 1.02 -9.44 1.70
CA PHE A 163 1.04 -9.01 3.10
C PHE A 163 1.01 -7.49 3.24
N PHE A 164 1.73 -6.77 2.38
CA PHE A 164 1.80 -5.30 2.41
C PHE A 164 0.53 -4.64 1.85
N ALA A 165 -0.17 -5.28 0.90
CA ALA A 165 -1.42 -4.79 0.35
C ALA A 165 -2.61 -4.95 1.31
N TYR A 166 -2.57 -5.97 2.17
CA TYR A 166 -3.64 -6.31 3.09
C TYR A 166 -4.16 -5.14 3.97
N PRO A 167 -3.31 -4.39 4.71
CA PRO A 167 -3.80 -3.27 5.52
C PRO A 167 -4.48 -2.18 4.68
N HIS A 168 -4.05 -1.93 3.43
CA HIS A 168 -4.70 -0.96 2.56
C HIS A 168 -6.10 -1.41 2.12
N VAL A 169 -6.26 -2.68 1.73
CA VAL A 169 -7.58 -3.22 1.35
C VAL A 169 -8.55 -3.08 2.52
N TYR A 170 -8.11 -3.49 3.70
CA TYR A 170 -8.95 -3.45 4.89
C TYR A 170 -9.29 -2.01 5.30
N LEU A 171 -8.31 -1.10 5.28
CA LEU A 171 -8.53 0.33 5.55
C LEU A 171 -9.54 0.95 4.58
N ILE A 172 -9.44 0.61 3.28
CA ILE A 172 -10.39 1.07 2.26
C ILE A 172 -11.80 0.55 2.55
N MET A 173 -11.94 -0.71 2.96
CA MET A 173 -13.24 -1.28 3.32
C MET A 173 -13.85 -0.56 4.53
N GLU A 174 -13.07 -0.30 5.58
CA GLU A 174 -13.54 0.39 6.78
C GLU A 174 -13.96 1.84 6.52
N MET A 175 -13.18 2.57 5.70
CA MET A 175 -13.53 3.93 5.29
C MET A 175 -14.80 3.96 4.43
N ARG A 176 -14.95 3.02 3.49
CA ARG A 176 -16.15 2.95 2.61
C ARG A 176 -17.42 2.56 3.36
N ASN A 177 -17.29 1.73 4.40
CA ASN A 177 -18.40 1.35 5.27
C ASN A 177 -18.76 2.43 6.30
N GLY A 178 -18.02 3.55 6.34
CA GLY A 178 -18.22 4.62 7.31
C GLY A 178 -17.87 4.24 8.76
N ILE A 179 -17.26 3.06 8.95
CA ILE A 179 -16.82 2.56 10.27
C ILE A 179 -15.66 3.42 10.77
N MET A 180 -14.79 3.82 9.86
CA MET A 180 -13.57 4.56 10.18
C MET A 180 -13.56 5.92 9.46
N ASN A 181 -13.81 6.97 10.24
CA ASN A 181 -13.76 8.37 9.80
C ASN A 181 -13.01 9.20 10.85
N ALA A 182 -12.73 10.48 10.56
CA ALA A 182 -11.93 11.32 11.44
C ALA A 182 -12.51 11.48 12.86
N GLN A 183 -13.84 11.58 12.99
CA GLN A 183 -14.50 11.76 14.29
C GLN A 183 -14.51 10.45 15.08
N THR A 184 -14.96 9.37 14.43
CA THR A 184 -15.03 8.03 15.01
C THR A 184 -13.66 7.48 15.39
N TYR A 185 -12.59 7.84 14.68
CA TYR A 185 -11.25 7.41 15.07
C TYR A 185 -10.80 8.01 16.41
N GLU A 186 -11.12 9.28 16.68
CA GLU A 186 -10.68 9.95 17.92
C GLU A 186 -11.43 9.45 19.14
N ASP A 187 -12.74 9.29 19.04
CA ASP A 187 -13.60 8.91 20.17
C ASP A 187 -13.42 7.45 20.57
N ILE A 188 -13.05 6.61 19.61
CA ILE A 188 -13.29 5.18 19.66
C ILE A 188 -11.96 4.43 19.47
N GLU A 189 -11.21 4.67 18.39
CA GLU A 189 -10.04 3.82 18.05
C GLU A 189 -8.75 4.20 18.77
N LYS A 190 -8.50 5.49 19.02
CA LYS A 190 -7.30 5.94 19.77
C LYS A 190 -7.14 5.24 21.12
N GLN A 191 -8.25 4.87 21.76
CA GLN A 191 -8.28 4.26 23.10
C GLN A 191 -8.28 2.72 23.08
N SER A 192 -8.45 2.08 21.92
CA SER A 192 -8.65 0.63 21.81
C SER A 192 -7.35 -0.18 21.69
N CYS A 193 -6.18 0.47 21.69
CA CYS A 193 -4.91 -0.23 21.56
C CYS A 193 -4.58 -1.03 22.84
N CYS A 194 -4.21 -2.30 22.65
CA CYS A 194 -3.64 -3.21 23.67
C CYS A 194 -2.24 -2.78 24.17
N CYS A 195 -1.96 -1.48 24.18
CA CYS A 195 -0.77 -0.87 24.77
C CYS A 195 -1.25 0.25 25.70
N VAL A 196 -1.55 -0.14 26.94
CA VAL A 196 -1.41 0.76 28.09
C VAL A 196 0.07 0.79 28.46
#